data_AF-A0A4V3H0J8-F1
#
_entry.id   AF-A0A4V3H0J8-F1
#
_cell.length_a   1.000
_cell.length_b   1.000
_cell.length_c   1.000
_cell.angle_alpha   90.00
_cell.angle_beta   90.00
_cell.angle_gamma   90.00
#
_symmetry.space_group_name_H-M   'P 1'
#
loop_
_entity.id
_entity.type
_entity.pdbx_description
1 polymer ?
#
loop_
_entity_poly.entity_id
_entity_poly.type
_entity_poly.pdbx_seq_one_letter_code
_entity_poly.pdbx_strand_id
1 'polypeptide(L)'
;MSPNGRMNLMLFLAVVVIAAGNVGAFTYSLWGPSFSLYWNDFLDAHLYRPAVKAGDRTIANCLKVSDFYSARLTTYFLGDSDKSAGGPTTDLSKYDEYCDRVPGTGKVIFSVTLMEKDVRSQSVALAFYKSDAKGGLELLTSVPSKPHPAGFVTLESSVDHKGKYLLELAFGEGKSEEDRIAMPISVGQ
;
A
#
# COMPACT_ATOMS: atom_id res chain seq x y z
N MET A 1 -41.59 -8.40 -35.85
CA MET A 1 -40.65 -7.25 -36.00
C MET A 1 -40.54 -6.96 -37.50
N SER A 2 -40.94 -5.77 -37.97
CA SER A 2 -40.86 -5.47 -39.41
C SER A 2 -39.39 -5.36 -39.84
N PRO A 3 -39.03 -5.78 -41.07
CA PRO A 3 -37.65 -5.69 -41.58
C PRO A 3 -37.05 -4.29 -41.43
N ASN A 4 -37.88 -3.25 -41.63
CA ASN A 4 -37.47 -1.85 -41.51
C ASN A 4 -37.19 -1.43 -40.06
N GLY A 5 -37.86 -2.04 -39.08
CA GLY A 5 -37.62 -1.76 -37.66
C GLY A 5 -36.25 -2.23 -37.18
N ARG A 6 -35.76 -3.38 -37.69
CA ARG A 6 -34.42 -3.89 -37.36
C ARG A 6 -33.31 -3.03 -37.98
N MET A 7 -33.50 -2.58 -39.22
CA MET A 7 -32.54 -1.71 -39.90
C MET A 7 -32.43 -0.33 -39.24
N ASN A 8 -33.57 0.27 -38.86
CA ASN A 8 -33.57 1.55 -38.15
C ASN A 8 -32.96 1.44 -36.75
N LEU A 9 -33.16 0.33 -36.04
CA LEU A 9 -32.50 0.08 -34.75
C LEU A 9 -30.98 -0.01 -34.91
N MET A 10 -30.50 -0.74 -35.93
CA MET A 10 -29.05 -0.85 -36.19
C MET A 10 -28.43 0.51 -36.55
N LEU A 11 -29.11 1.31 -37.38
CA LEU A 11 -28.65 2.65 -37.74
C LEU A 11 -28.63 3.57 -36.52
N PHE A 12 -29.66 3.53 -35.67
CA PHE A 12 -29.71 4.31 -34.45
C PHE A 12 -28.57 3.94 -33.49
N LEU A 13 -28.33 2.65 -33.28
CA LEU A 13 -27.22 2.19 -32.45
C LEU A 13 -25.86 2.62 -33.02
N ALA A 14 -25.68 2.56 -34.34
CA ALA A 14 -24.44 3.03 -34.98
C ALA A 14 -24.21 4.54 -34.74
N VAL A 15 -25.27 5.36 -34.88
CA VAL A 15 -25.19 6.81 -34.61
C VAL A 15 -24.88 7.09 -33.14
N VAL A 16 -25.51 6.37 -32.21
CA VAL A 16 -25.25 6.52 -30.77
C VAL A 16 -23.81 6.16 -30.42
N VAL A 17 -23.26 5.08 -30.98
CA VAL A 17 -21.86 4.68 -30.75
C VAL A 17 -20.89 5.73 -31.29
N ILE A 18 -21.14 6.27 -32.49
CA ILE A 18 -20.30 7.32 -33.08
C ILE A 18 -20.37 8.60 -32.25
N ALA A 19 -21.58 9.02 -31.85
CA ALA A 19 -21.77 10.22 -31.03
C ALA A 19 -21.10 10.06 -29.66
N ALA A 20 -21.29 8.93 -28.98
CA ALA A 20 -20.68 8.64 -27.70
C ALA A 20 -19.14 8.59 -27.79
N GLY A 21 -18.59 7.98 -28.84
CA GLY A 21 -17.15 7.93 -29.07
C GLY A 21 -16.54 9.33 -29.25
N ASN A 22 -17.18 10.20 -30.02
CA ASN A 22 -16.71 11.57 -30.24
C ASN A 22 -16.82 12.43 -28.99
N VAL A 23 -17.94 12.35 -28.25
CA VAL A 23 -18.12 13.08 -26.99
C VAL A 23 -17.13 12.60 -25.93
N GLY A 24 -16.93 11.27 -25.83
CA GLY A 24 -15.96 10.69 -24.90
C GLY A 24 -14.53 11.13 -25.20
N ALA A 25 -14.12 11.15 -26.47
CA ALA A 25 -12.80 11.61 -26.88
C ALA A 25 -12.59 13.12 -26.62
N PHE A 26 -13.58 13.96 -26.94
CA PHE A 26 -13.49 15.40 -26.74
C PHE A 26 -13.45 15.79 -25.26
N THR A 27 -14.14 15.05 -24.41
CA THR A 27 -14.17 15.30 -22.97
C THR A 27 -13.07 14.57 -22.21
N TYR A 28 -12.30 13.69 -22.85
CA TYR A 28 -11.28 12.86 -22.18
C TYR A 28 -10.27 13.66 -21.35
N SER A 29 -9.91 14.88 -21.76
CA SER A 29 -9.00 15.72 -20.95
C SER A 29 -9.59 16.14 -19.60
N LEU A 30 -10.93 16.14 -19.45
CA LEU A 30 -11.63 16.53 -18.23
C LEU A 30 -11.79 15.39 -17.21
N TRP A 31 -11.89 14.14 -17.66
CA TRP A 31 -12.16 12.98 -16.78
C TRP A 31 -11.21 11.80 -16.97
N GLY A 32 -10.46 11.75 -18.06
CA GLY A 32 -9.51 10.69 -18.41
C GLY A 32 -8.39 10.50 -17.38
N PRO A 33 -7.68 11.56 -16.93
CA PRO A 33 -6.64 11.41 -15.91
C PRO A 33 -7.18 10.85 -14.59
N SER A 34 -8.32 11.35 -14.12
CA SER A 34 -8.97 10.92 -12.88
C SER A 34 -9.48 9.48 -12.98
N PHE A 35 -10.07 9.11 -14.11
CA PHE A 35 -10.56 7.76 -14.38
C PHE A 35 -9.41 6.76 -14.51
N SER A 36 -8.30 7.14 -15.15
CA SER A 36 -7.10 6.31 -15.23
C SER A 36 -6.47 6.08 -13.86
N LEU A 37 -6.41 7.11 -13.01
CA LEU A 37 -5.91 6.98 -11.64
C LEU A 37 -6.83 6.07 -10.83
N TYR A 38 -8.15 6.30 -10.87
CA TYR A 38 -9.13 5.45 -10.20
C TYR A 38 -9.04 3.98 -10.65
N TRP A 39 -8.92 3.72 -11.95
CA TRP A 39 -8.78 2.36 -12.45
C TRP A 39 -7.45 1.73 -12.06
N ASN A 40 -6.37 2.48 -12.08
CA ASN A 40 -5.07 1.99 -11.63
C ASN A 40 -5.11 1.64 -10.13
N ASP A 41 -5.71 2.48 -9.29
CA ASP A 41 -5.87 2.22 -7.86
C ASP A 41 -6.79 1.03 -7.60
N PHE A 42 -7.90 0.92 -8.33
CA PHE A 42 -8.82 -0.22 -8.22
C PHE A 42 -8.14 -1.53 -8.62
N LEU A 43 -7.40 -1.53 -9.75
CA LEU A 43 -6.66 -2.69 -10.22
C LEU A 43 -5.50 -3.01 -9.27
N ASP A 44 -4.81 -2.03 -8.72
CA ASP A 44 -3.71 -2.24 -7.76
C ASP A 44 -4.21 -2.78 -6.42
N ALA A 45 -5.43 -2.43 -6.02
CA ALA A 45 -6.12 -2.97 -4.86
C ALA A 45 -6.63 -4.42 -5.07
N HIS A 46 -7.00 -4.80 -6.31
CA HIS A 46 -7.63 -6.09 -6.59
C HIS A 46 -6.75 -7.12 -7.33
N LEU A 47 -5.70 -6.68 -8.02
CA LEU A 47 -4.75 -7.53 -8.73
C LEU A 47 -3.42 -7.58 -7.95
N TYR A 48 -3.06 -8.80 -7.53
CA TYR A 48 -1.81 -9.13 -6.87
C TYR A 48 -0.60 -8.74 -7.74
N ARG A 49 -0.05 -7.53 -7.57
CA ARG A 49 1.30 -7.23 -8.03
C ARG A 49 2.36 -7.91 -7.15
N PRO A 50 3.41 -8.52 -7.73
CA PRO A 50 4.52 -9.07 -6.96
C PRO A 50 5.21 -7.96 -6.13
N ALA A 51 5.94 -8.33 -5.08
CA ALA A 51 6.76 -7.39 -4.33
C ALA A 51 7.76 -6.69 -5.28
N VAL A 52 7.60 -5.39 -5.48
CA VAL A 52 8.49 -4.55 -6.31
C VAL A 52 9.33 -3.69 -5.37
N LYS A 53 10.64 -3.58 -5.64
CA LYS A 53 11.57 -2.76 -4.87
C LYS A 53 11.07 -1.30 -4.79
N ALA A 54 11.09 -0.71 -3.61
CA ALA A 54 10.61 0.64 -3.32
C ALA A 54 11.42 1.72 -4.05
N GLY A 55 12.69 1.45 -4.42
CA GLY A 55 13.48 2.34 -5.28
C GLY A 55 12.88 2.54 -6.68
N ASP A 56 12.02 1.63 -7.13
CA ASP A 56 11.30 1.69 -8.42
C ASP A 56 9.88 2.28 -8.27
N ARG A 57 9.43 2.55 -7.03
CA ARG A 57 8.17 3.25 -6.74
C ARG A 57 8.44 4.75 -6.56
N THR A 58 7.52 5.58 -7.04
CA THR A 58 7.48 6.99 -6.62
C THR A 58 7.14 7.06 -5.13
N ILE A 59 7.70 8.06 -4.43
CA ILE A 59 7.56 8.29 -2.98
C ILE A 59 6.09 8.22 -2.49
N ALA A 60 5.14 8.54 -3.37
CA ALA A 60 3.70 8.51 -3.10
C ALA A 60 3.16 7.12 -2.72
N ASN A 61 3.68 6.03 -3.31
CA ASN A 61 3.08 4.70 -3.14
C ASN A 61 3.33 4.07 -1.77
N CYS A 62 4.20 4.67 -0.96
CA CYS A 62 4.59 4.17 0.35
C CYS A 62 4.18 5.14 1.48
N LEU A 63 3.47 6.20 1.11
CA LEU A 63 2.82 7.10 2.04
C LEU A 63 1.53 6.46 2.54
N LYS A 64 1.34 6.48 3.86
CA LYS A 64 0.13 6.05 4.54
C LYS A 64 -0.42 7.25 5.30
N VAL A 65 -1.72 7.42 5.26
CA VAL A 65 -2.39 8.62 5.78
C VAL A 65 -3.53 8.22 6.71
N SER A 66 -3.72 9.04 7.74
CA SER A 66 -4.96 9.18 8.51
C SER A 66 -5.53 10.58 8.23
N ASP A 67 -6.66 10.92 8.83
CA ASP A 67 -7.33 12.22 8.67
C ASP A 67 -6.43 13.40 9.07
N PHE A 68 -5.52 13.20 10.02
CA PHE A 68 -4.64 14.26 10.55
C PHE A 68 -3.14 14.03 10.33
N TYR A 69 -2.73 12.83 9.94
CA TYR A 69 -1.32 12.43 9.98
C TYR A 69 -0.91 11.70 8.71
N SER A 70 0.35 11.89 8.29
CA SER A 70 0.93 11.14 7.19
C SER A 70 2.30 10.58 7.54
N ALA A 71 2.52 9.34 7.16
CA ALA A 71 3.74 8.61 7.47
C ALA A 71 4.21 7.85 6.24
N ARG A 72 5.50 7.92 5.96
CA ARG A 72 6.12 7.11 4.91
C ARG A 72 6.66 5.82 5.50
N LEU A 73 6.21 4.70 4.97
CA LEU A 73 6.72 3.38 5.32
C LEU A 73 7.85 2.96 4.38
N THR A 74 8.98 2.60 4.94
CA THR A 74 10.07 1.90 4.26
C THR A 74 10.35 0.60 5.01
N THR A 75 10.29 -0.52 4.31
CA THR A 75 10.50 -1.85 4.88
C THR A 75 11.76 -2.46 4.29
N TYR A 76 12.76 -2.75 5.12
CA TYR A 76 13.92 -3.51 4.70
C TYR A 76 13.69 -4.98 5.02
N PHE A 77 14.03 -5.87 4.08
CA PHE A 77 13.84 -7.30 4.25
C PHE A 77 15.15 -8.06 4.10
N LEU A 78 15.42 -8.96 5.04
CA LEU A 78 16.51 -9.91 5.00
C LEU A 78 15.91 -11.33 4.99
N GLY A 79 16.00 -12.00 3.85
CA GLY A 79 15.54 -13.37 3.71
C GLY A 79 16.36 -14.33 4.58
N ASP A 80 15.68 -15.26 5.24
CA ASP A 80 16.28 -16.35 6.03
C ASP A 80 16.90 -17.46 5.16
N SER A 81 16.62 -17.45 3.86
CA SER A 81 17.01 -18.47 2.90
C SER A 81 17.07 -17.89 1.49
N ASP A 82 17.82 -18.54 0.59
CA ASP A 82 17.94 -18.09 -0.80
C ASP A 82 16.59 -18.07 -1.55
N LYS A 83 15.64 -18.92 -1.11
CA LYS A 83 14.26 -18.90 -1.64
C LYS A 83 13.47 -17.68 -1.18
N SER A 84 13.61 -17.30 0.10
CA SER A 84 12.93 -16.12 0.65
C SER A 84 13.56 -14.82 0.16
N ALA A 85 14.89 -14.80 -0.04
CA ALA A 85 15.66 -13.66 -0.55
C ALA A 85 15.58 -13.48 -2.08
N GLY A 86 14.82 -14.32 -2.81
CA GLY A 86 14.74 -14.26 -4.26
C GLY A 86 16.11 -14.46 -4.95
N GLY A 87 16.97 -15.30 -4.39
CA GLY A 87 18.33 -15.62 -4.84
C GLY A 87 19.35 -15.63 -3.69
N PRO A 88 20.67 -15.60 -3.97
CA PRO A 88 21.69 -15.83 -2.94
C PRO A 88 21.63 -14.84 -1.78
N THR A 89 21.64 -15.34 -0.55
CA THR A 89 21.61 -14.59 0.72
C THR A 89 22.89 -13.81 1.04
N THR A 90 23.99 -14.08 0.32
CA THR A 90 25.29 -13.43 0.51
C THR A 90 25.43 -12.10 -0.23
N ASP A 91 24.43 -11.72 -1.03
CA ASP A 91 24.43 -10.49 -1.81
C ASP A 91 23.88 -9.31 -0.99
N LEU A 92 24.77 -8.55 -0.36
CA LEU A 92 24.45 -7.35 0.42
C LEU A 92 23.86 -6.20 -0.44
N SER A 93 23.85 -6.31 -1.78
CA SER A 93 23.13 -5.35 -2.63
C SER A 93 21.60 -5.57 -2.64
N LYS A 94 21.13 -6.65 -2.00
CA LYS A 94 19.71 -7.02 -1.87
C LYS A 94 19.05 -6.59 -0.56
N TYR A 95 19.60 -5.59 0.15
CA TYR A 95 18.79 -4.79 1.07
C TYR A 95 17.79 -3.98 0.25
N ASP A 96 16.80 -4.70 -0.27
CA ASP A 96 15.77 -4.11 -1.07
C ASP A 96 14.80 -3.45 -0.12
N GLU A 97 14.60 -2.16 -0.36
CA GLU A 97 13.52 -1.43 0.26
C GLU A 97 12.22 -1.94 -0.35
N TYR A 98 11.24 -2.17 0.51
CA TYR A 98 9.87 -2.51 0.18
C TYR A 98 8.95 -1.54 0.92
N CYS A 99 7.66 -1.63 0.65
CA CYS A 99 6.67 -0.82 1.36
C CYS A 99 5.76 -1.73 2.18
N ASP A 100 4.57 -2.01 1.68
CA ASP A 100 3.58 -2.89 2.31
C ASP A 100 3.69 -4.35 1.88
N ARG A 101 4.54 -4.70 0.91
CA ARG A 101 4.69 -6.08 0.41
C ARG A 101 6.11 -6.57 0.62
N VAL A 102 6.25 -7.59 1.46
CA VAL A 102 7.52 -8.26 1.76
C VAL A 102 7.58 -9.56 0.95
N PRO A 103 8.69 -9.85 0.27
CA PRO A 103 8.76 -10.98 -0.69
C PRO A 103 8.75 -12.37 -0.02
N GLY A 104 9.09 -12.50 1.26
CA GLY A 104 9.21 -13.80 1.92
C GLY A 104 9.34 -13.74 3.43
N THR A 105 9.64 -14.89 4.03
CA THR A 105 9.89 -15.02 5.47
C THR A 105 11.34 -14.67 5.81
N GLY A 106 11.56 -14.17 7.01
CA GLY A 106 12.88 -13.71 7.45
C GLY A 106 12.77 -12.49 8.36
N LYS A 107 13.85 -11.71 8.44
CA LYS A 107 13.86 -10.49 9.25
C LYS A 107 13.35 -9.31 8.45
N VAL A 108 12.56 -8.48 9.11
CA VAL A 108 12.05 -7.22 8.56
C VAL A 108 12.43 -6.08 9.49
N ILE A 109 12.81 -4.96 8.89
CA ILE A 109 13.05 -3.70 9.61
C ILE A 109 12.11 -2.68 9.00
N PHE A 110 11.12 -2.26 9.76
CA PHE A 110 10.21 -1.19 9.37
C PHE A 110 10.80 0.13 9.83
N SER A 111 10.91 1.09 8.91
CA SER A 111 11.27 2.47 9.16
C SER A 111 10.11 3.36 8.72
N VAL A 112 9.50 4.04 9.69
CA VAL A 112 8.36 4.90 9.48
C VAL A 112 8.81 6.35 9.65
N THR A 113 8.81 7.10 8.56
CA THR A 113 9.19 8.53 8.56
C THR A 113 7.94 9.39 8.74
N LEU A 114 7.98 10.27 9.74
CA LEU A 114 6.94 11.22 10.09
C LEU A 114 7.06 12.46 9.19
N MET A 115 6.02 12.73 8.42
CA MET A 115 6.06 13.80 7.41
C MET A 115 5.86 15.18 8.03
N GLU A 116 4.97 15.29 9.00
CA GLU A 116 4.65 16.53 9.69
C GLU A 116 5.71 16.88 10.75
N LYS A 117 6.07 18.16 10.84
CA LYS A 117 7.07 18.63 11.80
C LYS A 117 6.56 18.60 13.24
N ASP A 118 5.29 18.93 13.45
CA ASP A 118 4.69 19.07 14.77
C ASP A 118 4.52 17.71 15.47
N VAL A 119 4.36 16.65 14.67
CA VAL A 119 4.24 15.27 15.15
C VAL A 119 5.55 14.76 15.76
N ARG A 120 6.70 15.31 15.36
CA ARG A 120 8.02 14.89 15.86
C ARG A 120 8.22 15.18 17.36
N SER A 121 7.48 16.15 17.90
CA SER A 121 7.43 16.44 19.33
C SER A 121 6.39 15.65 20.09
N GLN A 122 5.46 14.98 19.40
CA GLN A 122 4.45 14.13 20.03
C GLN A 122 5.03 12.74 20.31
N SER A 123 4.48 12.06 21.31
CA SER A 123 4.84 10.67 21.58
C SER A 123 4.25 9.77 20.50
N VAL A 124 5.06 8.90 19.90
CA VAL A 124 4.62 7.99 18.84
C VAL A 124 4.98 6.56 19.24
N ALA A 125 4.04 5.64 19.09
CA ALA A 125 4.23 4.21 19.28
C ALA A 125 4.11 3.48 17.95
N LEU A 126 4.82 2.36 17.82
CA LEU A 126 4.77 1.50 16.65
C LEU A 126 4.56 0.07 17.11
N ALA A 127 3.56 -0.63 16.59
CA ALA A 127 3.26 -2.01 16.96
C ALA A 127 3.05 -2.86 15.71
N PHE A 128 3.58 -4.07 15.73
CA PHE A 128 3.50 -5.01 14.62
C PHE A 128 2.76 -6.27 15.03
N TYR A 129 1.74 -6.60 14.26
CA TYR A 129 0.80 -7.68 14.54
C TYR A 129 0.75 -8.69 13.40
N LYS A 130 0.54 -9.95 13.75
CA LYS A 130 0.12 -11.00 12.81
C LYS A 130 -1.40 -11.00 12.74
N SER A 131 -1.95 -11.03 11.53
CA SER A 131 -3.38 -11.13 11.31
C SER A 131 -3.78 -12.59 11.09
N ASP A 132 -4.74 -13.08 11.87
CA ASP A 132 -5.30 -14.41 11.68
C ASP A 132 -6.38 -14.43 10.58
N ALA A 133 -6.79 -15.62 10.14
CA ALA A 133 -7.81 -15.79 9.10
C ALA A 133 -9.23 -15.32 9.50
N LYS A 134 -9.44 -15.02 10.79
CA LYS A 134 -10.70 -14.55 11.37
C LYS A 134 -10.66 -13.05 11.73
N GLY A 135 -9.56 -12.36 11.43
CA GLY A 135 -9.36 -10.94 11.71
C GLY A 135 -8.79 -10.63 13.11
N GLY A 136 -8.41 -11.63 13.89
CA GLY A 136 -7.68 -11.44 15.14
C GLY A 136 -6.25 -10.92 14.91
N LEU A 137 -5.76 -10.13 15.85
CA LEU A 137 -4.43 -9.52 15.82
C LEU A 137 -3.59 -10.07 16.98
N GLU A 138 -2.48 -10.73 16.64
CA GLU A 138 -1.49 -11.21 17.60
C GLU A 138 -0.29 -10.27 17.57
N LEU A 139 0.02 -9.63 18.71
CA LEU A 139 1.16 -8.72 18.81
C LEU A 139 2.48 -9.50 18.71
N LEU A 140 3.32 -9.14 17.73
CA LEU A 140 4.64 -9.72 17.56
C LEU A 140 5.72 -8.90 18.28
N THR A 141 5.70 -7.58 18.07
CA THR A 141 6.65 -6.67 18.71
C THR A 141 6.13 -5.23 18.68
N SER A 142 6.66 -4.38 19.55
CA SER A 142 6.26 -2.97 19.64
C SER A 142 7.40 -2.08 20.15
N VAL A 143 7.40 -0.83 19.69
CA VAL A 143 8.18 0.28 20.22
C VAL A 143 7.26 1.12 21.10
N PRO A 144 7.65 1.42 22.36
CA PRO A 144 6.82 2.19 23.29
C PRO A 144 6.65 3.65 22.83
N SER A 145 5.53 4.25 23.22
CA SER A 145 5.20 5.65 22.89
C SER A 145 6.24 6.63 23.45
N LYS A 146 7.02 7.28 22.58
CA LYS A 146 8.03 8.29 22.94
C LYS A 146 8.16 9.36 21.85
N PRO A 147 8.65 10.58 22.15
CA PRO A 147 8.93 11.57 21.13
C PRO A 147 10.09 11.15 20.21
N HIS A 148 9.93 11.40 18.91
CA HIS A 148 10.92 11.07 17.88
C HIS A 148 11.36 12.33 17.12
N PRO A 149 12.24 13.18 17.70
CA PRO A 149 12.62 14.46 17.12
C PRO A 149 13.34 14.34 15.76
N ALA A 150 13.99 13.19 15.52
CA ALA A 150 14.61 12.87 14.24
C ALA A 150 13.59 12.69 13.10
N GLY A 151 12.30 12.52 13.43
CA GLY A 151 11.22 12.37 12.47
C GLY A 151 11.06 10.98 11.90
N PHE A 152 11.59 9.94 12.56
CA PHE A 152 11.35 8.56 12.16
C PHE A 152 11.34 7.61 13.37
N VAL A 153 10.65 6.48 13.20
CA VAL A 153 10.56 5.37 14.15
C VAL A 153 10.94 4.09 13.43
N THR A 154 11.75 3.25 14.07
CA THR A 154 12.16 1.96 13.51
C THR A 154 11.78 0.80 14.41
N LEU A 155 11.32 -0.29 13.81
CA LEU A 155 10.98 -1.54 14.51
C LEU A 155 11.54 -2.73 13.72
N GLU A 156 12.34 -3.56 14.39
CA GLU A 156 12.83 -4.82 13.86
C GLU A 156 11.95 -5.97 14.35
N SER A 157 11.60 -6.88 13.44
CA SER A 157 10.84 -8.09 13.76
C SER A 157 11.24 -9.25 12.84
N SER A 158 10.84 -10.45 13.24
CA SER A 158 10.95 -11.65 12.39
C SER A 158 9.56 -12.04 11.88
N VAL A 159 9.51 -12.47 10.63
CA VAL A 159 8.30 -12.98 10.00
C VAL A 159 8.52 -14.43 9.62
N ASP A 160 7.95 -15.34 10.42
CA ASP A 160 8.19 -16.78 10.27
C ASP A 160 7.24 -17.45 9.27
N HIS A 161 6.16 -16.77 8.88
CA HIS A 161 5.12 -17.34 8.03
C HIS A 161 4.68 -16.35 6.94
N LYS A 162 4.26 -16.89 5.79
CA LYS A 162 3.59 -16.08 4.77
C LYS A 162 2.17 -15.75 5.23
N GLY A 163 1.69 -14.55 4.93
CA GLY A 163 0.36 -14.13 5.37
C GLY A 163 0.16 -12.62 5.41
N LYS A 164 -0.92 -12.23 6.10
CA LYS A 164 -1.28 -10.84 6.33
C LYS A 164 -0.83 -10.42 7.73
N TYR A 165 -0.31 -9.22 7.81
CA TYR A 165 0.22 -8.59 9.00
C TYR A 165 -0.30 -7.16 9.07
N LEU A 166 -0.20 -6.53 10.23
CA LEU A 166 -0.59 -5.14 10.43
C LEU A 166 0.51 -4.43 11.19
N LEU A 167 1.00 -3.33 10.61
CA LEU A 167 1.86 -2.38 11.30
C LEU A 167 0.98 -1.18 11.70
N GLU A 168 0.84 -0.93 12.99
CA GLU A 168 0.06 0.16 13.55
C GLU A 168 1.00 1.24 14.10
N LEU A 169 0.85 2.47 13.61
CA LEU A 169 1.49 3.65 14.16
C LEU A 169 0.46 4.42 14.96
N ALA A 170 0.74 4.72 16.22
CA ALA A 170 -0.17 5.47 17.09
C ALA A 170 0.48 6.77 17.57
N PHE A 171 -0.27 7.86 17.49
CA PHE A 171 0.14 9.20 17.94
C PHE A 171 -0.43 9.52 19.31
N GLY A 172 0.37 10.15 20.17
CA GLY A 172 0.00 10.51 21.54
C GLY A 172 -0.41 9.29 22.38
N GLU A 173 -1.65 9.33 22.88
CA GLU A 173 -2.27 8.25 23.65
C GLU A 173 -2.97 7.19 22.76
N GLY A 174 -3.10 7.44 21.45
CA GLY A 174 -3.70 6.51 20.49
C GLY A 174 -5.12 6.07 20.85
N LYS A 175 -5.92 6.92 21.49
CA LYS A 175 -7.26 6.55 21.99
C LYS A 175 -8.32 6.52 20.89
N SER A 176 -8.14 7.31 19.83
CA SER A 176 -9.03 7.36 18.68
C SER A 176 -8.45 6.58 17.49
N GLU A 177 -9.29 6.18 16.54
CA GLU A 177 -8.81 5.62 15.27
C GLU A 177 -8.12 6.67 14.40
N GLU A 178 -8.52 7.95 14.53
CA GLU A 178 -7.93 9.09 13.82
C GLU A 178 -6.46 9.32 14.22
N ASP A 179 -6.11 9.01 15.48
CA ASP A 179 -4.74 9.05 16.01
C ASP A 179 -3.90 7.83 15.65
N ARG A 180 -4.39 6.96 14.77
CA ARG A 180 -3.69 5.75 14.34
C ARG A 180 -3.60 5.67 12.83
N ILE A 181 -2.48 5.14 12.36
CA ILE A 181 -2.30 4.75 10.95
C ILE A 181 -2.13 3.23 10.92
N ALA A 182 -3.12 2.56 10.36
CA ALA A 182 -3.11 1.13 10.08
C ALA A 182 -2.43 0.86 8.73
N MET A 183 -1.32 0.14 8.75
CA MET A 183 -0.54 -0.19 7.55
C MET A 183 -0.58 -1.70 7.33
N PRO A 184 -1.47 -2.22 6.46
CA PRO A 184 -1.53 -3.65 6.19
C PRO A 184 -0.27 -4.09 5.44
N ILE A 185 0.38 -5.13 5.96
CA ILE A 185 1.60 -5.71 5.38
C ILE A 185 1.30 -7.11 4.85
N SER A 186 1.71 -7.41 3.61
CA SER A 186 1.55 -8.72 2.98
C SER A 186 2.90 -9.39 2.78
N VAL A 187 3.04 -10.64 3.20
CA VAL A 187 4.31 -11.36 3.17
C VAL A 187 4.22 -12.60 2.29
N GLY A 188 5.08 -12.68 1.27
CA GLY A 188 5.21 -13.82 0.38
C GLY A 188 4.02 -14.05 -0.55
N GLN A 189 3.29 -12.97 -0.85
CA GLN A 189 2.04 -12.91 -1.58
C GLN A 189 2.15 -11.99 -2.80
#